data_AF-A0A447MZX2-F1
#
_entry.id   AF-A0A447MZX2-F1
#
_cell.length_a   1.000
_cell.length_b   1.000
_cell.length_c   1.000
_cell.angle_alpha   90.00
_cell.angle_beta   90.00
_cell.angle_gamma   90.00
#
_symmetry.space_group_name_H-M   'P 1'
#
loop_
_entity.id
_entity.type
_entity.pdbx_description
1 polymer ?
#
loop_
_entity_poly.entity_id
_entity_poly.type
_entity_poly.pdbx_seq_one_letter_code
_entity_poly.pdbx_strand_id
1 'polypeptide(L)' 'MAFTLSAYNGGQGWVNRDKKLAAAKGLDASIWFEHVERVNAGRSAANWRENRHYPKAILYQHAPRYLQWGQASCIH' A
#
# COMPACT_ATOMS: atom_id res chain seq x y z
N MET A 1 -7.70 3.04 -0.93
CA MET A 1 -6.53 3.94 -1.15
C MET A 1 -5.18 3.25 -1.13
N ALA A 2 -4.90 2.29 -0.25
CA ALA A 2 -3.53 1.77 -0.07
C ALA A 2 -2.87 1.21 -1.35
N PHE A 3 -3.63 0.53 -2.21
CA PHE A 3 -3.16 0.12 -3.55
C PHE A 3 -2.65 1.30 -4.39
N THR A 4 -3.40 2.39 -4.43
CA THR A 4 -3.05 3.61 -5.19
C THR A 4 -1.76 4.23 -4.64
N LEU A 5 -1.62 4.35 -3.32
CA LEU A 5 -0.42 4.91 -2.69
C LEU A 5 0.81 4.02 -2.93
N SER A 6 0.66 2.70 -2.87
CA SER A 6 1.74 1.77 -3.20
C SER A 6 2.12 1.85 -4.68
N ALA A 7 1.15 1.97 -5.59
CA ALA A 7 1.40 2.15 -7.01
C ALA A 7 2.07 3.50 -7.32
N TYR A 8 1.71 4.56 -6.61
CA TYR A 8 2.34 5.88 -6.75
C TYR A 8 3.83 5.82 -6.37
N ASN A 9 4.16 5.20 -5.23
CA ASN A 9 5.54 5.13 -4.75
C ASN A 9 6.38 4.04 -5.45
N GLY A 10 5.77 2.92 -5.85
CA GLY A 10 6.49 1.72 -6.31
C GLY A 10 6.05 1.15 -7.65
N GLY A 11 5.13 1.81 -8.36
CA GLY A 11 4.65 1.43 -9.70
C GLY A 11 3.47 0.44 -9.72
N GLN A 12 2.49 0.68 -10.59
CA GLN A 12 1.30 -0.19 -10.75
C GLN A 12 1.64 -1.61 -11.21
N GLY A 13 2.62 -1.77 -12.11
CA GLY A 13 3.01 -3.11 -12.61
C GLY A 13 3.50 -4.02 -11.47
N TRP A 14 4.17 -3.42 -10.50
CA TRP A 14 4.66 -4.08 -9.30
C TRP A 14 3.53 -4.45 -8.33
N VAL A 15 2.52 -3.60 -8.18
CA VAL A 15 1.27 -3.93 -7.44
C VAL A 15 0.55 -5.11 -8.10
N ASN A 16 0.42 -5.14 -9.42
CA ASN A 16 -0.24 -6.25 -10.13
C ASN A 16 0.50 -7.58 -9.94
N ARG A 17 1.85 -7.56 -9.92
CA ARG A 17 2.65 -8.75 -9.60
C ARG A 17 2.39 -9.24 -8.17
N ASP A 18 2.34 -8.34 -7.20
CA ASP A 18 2.02 -8.71 -5.82
C ASP A 18 0.60 -9.26 -5.69
N LYS A 19 -0.39 -8.68 -6.38
CA LYS A 19 -1.77 -9.21 -6.43
C LYS A 19 -1.81 -10.64 -6.96
N LYS A 20 -1.07 -10.92 -8.05
CA LYS A 20 -0.96 -12.28 -8.60
C LYS A 20 -0.32 -13.26 -7.61
N LEU A 21 0.75 -12.83 -6.93
CA LEU A 21 1.43 -13.65 -5.91
C LEU A 21 0.55 -13.88 -4.68
N ALA A 22 -0.21 -12.87 -4.24
CA ALA A 22 -1.14 -12.96 -3.12
C ALA A 22 -2.23 -14.00 -3.42
N ALA A 23 -2.88 -13.91 -4.59
CA ALA A 23 -3.87 -14.89 -5.03
C ALA A 23 -3.31 -16.31 -5.07
N ALA A 24 -2.10 -16.49 -5.62
CA ALA A 24 -1.42 -17.78 -5.66
C ALA A 24 -1.08 -18.35 -4.27
N LYS A 25 -1.02 -17.50 -3.23
CA LYS A 25 -0.80 -17.87 -1.83
C LYS A 25 -2.10 -17.98 -1.01
N GLY A 26 -3.27 -17.93 -1.66
CA GLY A 26 -4.57 -17.99 -0.98
C GLY A 26 -4.98 -16.71 -0.26
N LEU A 27 -4.31 -15.59 -0.52
CA LEU A 27 -4.68 -14.28 -0.02
C LEU A 27 -5.62 -13.58 -1.01
N ASP A 28 -6.58 -12.82 -0.50
CA ASP A 28 -7.46 -11.98 -1.32
C ASP A 28 -6.67 -10.86 -2.02
N ALA A 29 -6.60 -10.94 -3.35
CA ALA A 29 -5.91 -9.95 -4.18
C ALA A 29 -6.62 -8.58 -4.24
N SER A 30 -7.88 -8.50 -3.80
CA SER A 30 -8.65 -7.25 -3.73
C SER A 30 -8.42 -6.46 -2.43
N ILE A 31 -7.79 -7.09 -1.42
CA ILE A 31 -7.52 -6.48 -0.12
C ILE A 31 -6.03 -6.13 0.00
N TRP A 32 -5.74 -4.93 0.47
CA TRP A 32 -4.35 -4.50 0.68
C TRP A 32 -3.78 -5.02 2.01
N PHE A 33 -4.35 -4.52 3.12
CA PHE A 33 -3.87 -4.82 4.48
C PHE A 33 -4.09 -6.29 4.82
N GLU A 34 -3.11 -6.91 5.48
CA GLU A 34 -3.10 -8.35 5.78
C GLU A 34 -3.19 -9.32 4.58
N HIS A 35 -3.21 -8.80 3.36
CA HIS A 35 -3.25 -9.61 2.14
C HIS A 35 -2.11 -9.22 1.21
N VAL A 36 -2.35 -8.36 0.21
CA VAL A 36 -1.32 -8.03 -0.81
C VAL A 36 -0.07 -7.41 -0.20
N GLU A 37 -0.16 -6.69 0.91
CA GLU A 37 1.03 -6.08 1.54
C GLU A 37 2.02 -7.11 2.10
N ARG A 38 1.57 -8.33 2.42
CA ARG A 38 2.37 -9.40 3.04
C ARG A 38 3.31 -10.11 2.08
N VAL A 39 3.11 -9.93 0.77
CA VAL A 39 3.92 -10.59 -0.26
C VAL A 39 4.88 -9.62 -0.93
N ASN A 40 5.96 -10.17 -1.48
CA ASN A 40 6.93 -9.45 -2.29
C ASN A 40 7.21 -10.26 -3.57
N ALA A 41 6.76 -9.78 -4.72
CA ALA A 41 6.95 -10.44 -6.01
C ALA A 41 8.33 -10.22 -6.65
N GLY A 42 9.37 -9.96 -5.86
CA GLY A 42 10.76 -9.88 -6.33
C GLY A 42 11.40 -8.49 -6.29
N ARG A 43 10.84 -7.52 -5.56
CA ARG A 43 11.55 -6.26 -5.26
C ARG A 43 12.71 -6.53 -4.30
N SER A 44 13.73 -5.68 -4.34
CA SER A 44 14.76 -5.65 -3.30
C SER A 44 14.12 -5.44 -1.93
N ALA A 45 14.76 -5.96 -0.88
CA ALA A 45 14.23 -5.85 0.48
C ALA A 45 14.03 -4.39 0.92
N ALA A 46 14.93 -3.49 0.51
CA ALA A 46 14.82 -2.06 0.79
C ALA A 46 13.60 -1.44 0.09
N ASN A 47 13.44 -1.66 -1.22
CA ASN A 47 12.33 -1.10 -1.98
C ASN A 47 10.98 -1.68 -1.53
N TRP A 48 10.95 -2.94 -1.11
CA TRP A 48 9.74 -3.54 -0.55
C TRP A 48 9.36 -2.89 0.78
N ARG A 49 10.30 -2.73 1.72
CA ARG A 49 10.05 -2.07 3.01
C ARG A 49 9.54 -0.65 2.83
N GLU A 50 10.22 0.13 1.98
CA GLU A 50 9.82 1.51 1.66
C GLU A 50 8.39 1.55 1.10
N ASN A 51 8.10 0.70 0.11
CA ASN A 51 6.79 0.67 -0.51
C ASN A 51 5.66 0.21 0.41
N ARG A 52 5.94 -0.64 1.40
CA ARG A 52 4.95 -1.03 2.43
C ARG A 52 4.79 0.01 3.52
N HIS A 53 5.85 0.75 3.81
CA HIS A 53 5.82 1.85 4.77
C HIS A 53 5.01 3.03 4.24
N TYR A 54 5.17 3.40 2.96
CA TYR A 54 4.59 4.62 2.40
C TYR A 54 3.05 4.73 2.55
N PRO A 55 2.23 3.72 2.17
CA PRO A 55 0.78 3.78 2.40
C PRO A 55 0.41 3.93 3.88
N LYS A 56 1.14 3.27 4.79
CA LYS A 56 0.90 3.34 6.24
C LYS A 56 1.22 4.72 6.79
N ALA A 57 2.34 5.31 6.38
CA ALA A 57 2.71 6.67 6.77
C ALA A 57 1.67 7.70 6.32
N ILE A 58 1.26 7.64 5.04
CA ILE A 58 0.25 8.57 4.51
C ILE A 58 -1.09 8.40 5.22
N LEU A 59 -1.61 7.17 5.30
CA LEU A 59 -2.96 6.92 5.84
C LEU A 59 -3.04 7.12 7.36
N TYR A 60 -2.04 6.69 8.12
CA TYR A 60 -2.13 6.67 9.58
C TYR A 60 -1.40 7.80 10.28
N GLN A 61 -0.48 8.50 9.59
CA GLN A 61 0.30 9.58 10.21
C GLN A 61 0.03 10.94 9.59
N HIS A 62 -0.03 11.04 8.26
CA HIS A 62 -0.17 12.33 7.57
C HIS A 62 -1.62 12.74 7.37
N ALA A 63 -2.46 11.86 6.82
CA ALA A 63 -3.85 12.17 6.50
C ALA A 63 -4.67 12.63 7.72
N PRO A 64 -4.50 12.06 8.94
CA PRO A 64 -5.19 12.58 10.13
C PRO A 64 -4.79 14.02 10.51
N ARG A 65 -3.55 14.43 10.25
CA ARG A 65 -3.07 15.78 10.59
C ARG A 65 -3.76 16.87 9.79
N TYR A 66 -4.22 16.56 8.57
CA TYR A 66 -4.94 17.55 7.76
C TYR A 66 -6.25 18.01 8.39
N LEU A 67 -6.86 17.20 9.26
CA LEU A 67 -8.04 17.60 10.05
C LEU A 67 -7.73 18.70 11.08
N GLN A 68 -6.45 18.91 11.41
CA GLN A 68 -6.02 20.02 12.28
C GLN A 68 -5.79 21.31 11.48
N TRP A 69 -5.63 21.21 10.16
CA TRP A 69 -5.36 22.35 9.27
C TRP A 69 -6.57 22.73 8.41
N GLY A 70 -7.59 21.86 8.34
CA GLY A 70 -8.81 22.04 7.56
C GLY A 70 -9.89 21.02 7.94
N GLN A 71 -10.99 21.01 7.19
CA GLN A 71 -12.18 20.17 7.50
C GLN A 71 -12.23 18.84 6.74
N ALA A 72 -11.23 18.53 5.92
CA ALA A 72 -11.24 17.36 5.03
C ALA A 72 -9.95 16.56 5.14
N SER A 73 -10.07 15.25 4.98
CA SER A 73 -8.96 14.34 4.81
C SER A 73 -9.25 13.37 3.67
N CYS A 74 -8.22 12.74 3.11
CA CYS A 74 -8.42 11.66 2.13
C CYS A 74 -8.75 10.33 2.79
N ILE A 75 -8.57 10.21 4.12
CA ILE A 75 -9.07 9.08 4.90
C ILE A 75 -10.49 9.40 5.38
N HIS A 76 -11.47 8.64 4.91
CA HIS A 76 -12.85 8.65 5.40
C HIS A 76 -13.25 7.20 5.68
#